data_AF-A0A1V5L857-F1
#
_entry.id   AF-A0A1V5L857-F1
#
_cell.length_a   1.000
_cell.length_b   1.000
_cell.length_c   1.000
_cell.angle_alpha   90.00
_cell.angle_beta   90.00
_cell.angle_gamma   90.00
#
_symmetry.space_group_name_H-M   'P 1'
#
loop_
_entity.id
_entity.type
_entity.pdbx_description
1 polymer ?
#
loop_
_entity_poly.entity_id
_entity_poly.type
_entity_poly.pdbx_seq_one_letter_code
_entity_poly.pdbx_strand_id
1 'polypeptide(L)'
;MADINRIRLEYADRLRRLAAELAADLDAGPVEREQINLLNNMFCALLDTYATHTGARGPTLDVSTSVMYAMTQQMSPRVLSVPLRSLVEYNTLSPWQARLLNSMLGGKRTLMFTGPQQSGKSTLLNSLIHLLPNDLQMVAIEEGPELPALHDRAFTLTLTAKPGSPAMAAVLERAAATAPSCVVAGKLATADVPAFLRSIPSGAFGLATLDTPAPEVGLAEWMEVGKDAPALLDRVRPLLVHMERDQAGRPRLMRIVEVRQQAGSIGLAELKQG
;
A
#
# COMPACT_ATOMS: atom_id res chain seq x y z
N MET A 1 -18.28 -13.41 25.68
CA MET A 1 -17.67 -12.09 25.40
C MET A 1 -18.73 -11.20 24.78
N ALA A 2 -18.86 -9.94 25.21
CA ALA A 2 -19.87 -9.05 24.66
C ALA A 2 -19.57 -8.76 23.18
N ASP A 3 -20.51 -9.10 22.30
CA ASP A 3 -20.40 -8.82 20.87
C ASP A 3 -20.40 -7.30 20.67
N ILE A 4 -19.25 -6.75 20.29
CA ILE A 4 -19.07 -5.32 20.05
C ILE A 4 -20.07 -4.80 19.00
N ASN A 5 -20.52 -5.65 18.07
CA ASN A 5 -21.55 -5.29 17.10
C ASN A 5 -22.91 -5.09 17.75
N ARG A 6 -23.25 -5.92 18.76
CA ARG A 6 -24.47 -5.75 19.54
C ARG A 6 -24.45 -4.44 20.33
N ILE A 7 -23.32 -4.10 20.95
CA ILE A 7 -23.15 -2.83 21.67
C ILE A 7 -23.27 -1.64 20.69
N ARG A 8 -22.62 -1.72 19.53
CA ARG A 8 -22.68 -0.68 18.49
C ARG A 8 -24.10 -0.41 18.02
N LEU A 9 -24.86 -1.46 17.71
CA LEU A 9 -26.25 -1.35 17.25
C LEU A 9 -27.14 -0.71 18.31
N GLU A 10 -27.03 -1.16 19.56
CA GLU A 10 -27.83 -0.62 20.68
C GLU A 10 -27.48 0.85 20.97
N TYR A 11 -26.20 1.21 20.89
CA TYR A 11 -25.75 2.58 21.14
C TYR A 11 -26.15 3.53 20.01
N ALA A 12 -26.03 3.11 18.75
CA ALA A 12 -26.47 3.89 17.60
C ALA A 12 -27.98 4.14 17.62
N ASP A 13 -28.76 3.16 18.05
CA ASP A 13 -30.22 3.30 18.17
C ASP A 13 -30.61 4.28 19.30
N ARG A 14 -29.88 4.28 20.41
CA ARG A 14 -30.08 5.26 21.50
C ARG A 14 -29.70 6.67 21.08
N LEU A 15 -28.63 6.85 20.32
CA LEU A 15 -28.24 8.17 19.81
C LEU A 15 -29.29 8.75 18.86
N ARG A 16 -29.88 7.93 17.98
CA ARG A 16 -30.98 8.35 17.09
C ARG A 16 -32.22 8.77 17.88
N ARG A 17 -32.57 8.02 18.93
CA ARG A 17 -33.68 8.37 19.82
C ARG A 17 -33.41 9.69 20.55
N LEU A 18 -32.21 9.86 21.09
CA LEU A 18 -31.79 11.10 21.75
C LEU A 18 -31.85 12.31 20.81
N ALA A 19 -31.42 12.15 19.55
CA ALA A 19 -31.50 13.20 18.54
C ALA A 19 -32.95 13.60 18.23
N ALA A 20 -33.86 12.63 18.15
CA ALA A 20 -35.29 12.88 17.94
C ALA A 20 -35.95 13.54 19.17
N GLU A 21 -35.62 13.11 20.38
CA GLU A 21 -36.08 13.72 21.64
C GLU A 21 -35.59 15.16 21.76
N LEU A 22 -34.29 15.41 21.53
CA LEU A 22 -33.72 16.76 21.58
C LEU A 22 -34.36 17.70 20.55
N ALA A 23 -34.64 17.22 19.34
CA ALA A 23 -35.32 18.02 18.32
C ALA A 23 -36.78 18.34 18.71
N ALA A 24 -37.44 17.47 19.47
CA ALA A 24 -38.79 17.71 19.98
C ALA A 24 -38.79 18.67 21.17
N ASP A 25 -37.87 18.50 22.12
CA ASP A 25 -37.74 19.35 23.32
C ASP A 25 -37.41 20.81 22.97
N LEU A 26 -36.64 21.02 21.90
CA LEU A 26 -36.27 22.35 21.41
C LEU A 26 -37.30 22.98 20.47
N ASP A 27 -38.38 22.26 20.11
CA ASP A 27 -39.29 22.62 19.01
C ASP A 27 -38.52 23.04 17.73
N ALA A 28 -37.50 22.24 17.40
CA ALA A 28 -36.45 22.63 16.47
C ALA A 28 -36.99 22.91 15.06
N GLY A 29 -36.58 24.04 14.49
CA GLY A 29 -36.84 24.38 13.10
C GLY A 29 -36.08 23.48 12.11
N PRO A 30 -36.36 23.57 10.80
CA PRO A 30 -35.75 22.71 9.78
C PRO A 30 -34.21 22.80 9.74
N VAL A 31 -33.64 23.98 10.01
CA VAL A 31 -32.18 24.19 10.05
C VAL A 31 -31.55 23.57 11.30
N GLU A 32 -32.20 23.70 12.46
CA GLU A 32 -31.72 23.14 13.73
C GLU A 32 -31.81 21.61 13.72
N ARG A 33 -32.88 21.05 13.13
CA ARG A 33 -33.01 19.60 12.90
C ARG A 33 -31.88 19.06 12.05
N GLU A 34 -31.47 19.78 11.00
CA GLU A 34 -30.34 19.37 10.17
C GLU A 34 -29.03 19.35 10.96
N GLN A 35 -28.80 20.35 11.81
CA GLN A 35 -27.61 20.39 12.68
C GLN A 35 -27.61 19.24 13.71
N ILE A 36 -28.76 18.94 14.32
CA ILE A 36 -28.91 17.82 15.26
C ILE A 36 -28.63 16.49 14.55
N ASN A 37 -29.14 16.32 13.32
CA ASN A 37 -28.89 15.12 12.51
C ASN A 37 -27.42 14.98 12.10
N LEU A 38 -26.75 16.08 11.74
CA LEU A 38 -25.33 16.09 11.42
C LEU A 38 -24.48 15.66 12.62
N LEU A 39 -24.77 16.19 13.82
CA LEU A 39 -24.10 15.78 15.06
C LEU A 39 -24.33 14.30 15.35
N ASN A 40 -25.56 13.82 15.23
CA ASN A 40 -25.89 12.41 15.42
C ASN A 40 -25.13 11.49 14.44
N ASN A 41 -25.05 11.89 13.17
CA ASN A 41 -24.30 11.16 12.14
C ASN A 41 -22.80 11.11 12.47
N MET A 42 -22.22 12.22 12.96
CA MET A 42 -20.82 12.24 13.41
C MET A 42 -20.58 11.29 14.59
N PHE A 43 -21.48 11.24 15.57
CA PHE A 43 -21.35 10.32 16.70
C PHE A 43 -21.48 8.85 16.27
N CYS A 44 -22.38 8.54 15.34
CA CYS A 44 -22.47 7.20 14.75
C CYS A 44 -21.18 6.81 14.00
N ALA A 45 -20.59 7.73 13.22
CA ALA A 45 -19.34 7.48 12.50
C ALA A 45 -18.15 7.20 13.46
N LEU A 46 -18.10 7.89 14.61
CA LEU A 46 -17.10 7.62 15.66
C LEU A 46 -17.29 6.23 16.28
N LEU A 47 -18.54 5.79 16.50
CA LEU A 47 -18.83 4.43 16.98
C LEU A 47 -18.44 3.36 15.97
N ASP A 48 -18.68 3.60 14.68
CA ASP A 48 -18.26 2.68 13.61
C ASP A 48 -16.73 2.59 13.52
N THR A 49 -16.03 3.71 13.70
CA THR A 49 -14.56 3.76 13.77
C THR A 49 -14.01 2.99 14.99
N TYR A 50 -14.66 3.12 16.15
CA TYR A 50 -14.26 2.37 17.35
C TYR A 50 -14.55 0.87 17.23
N ALA A 51 -15.71 0.50 16.70
CA ALA A 51 -16.10 -0.89 16.48
C ALA A 51 -15.16 -1.59 15.47
N THR A 52 -14.76 -0.89 14.42
CA THR A 52 -13.75 -1.39 13.46
C THR A 52 -12.36 -1.52 14.09
N HIS A 53 -11.94 -0.57 14.94
CA HIS A 53 -10.66 -0.65 15.66
C HIS A 53 -10.61 -1.80 16.67
N THR A 54 -11.67 -2.00 17.43
CA THR A 54 -11.77 -3.10 18.43
C THR A 54 -12.02 -4.45 17.77
N GLY A 55 -12.81 -4.52 16.69
CA GLY A 55 -12.97 -5.71 15.87
C GLY A 55 -11.68 -6.14 15.15
N ALA A 56 -10.73 -5.22 14.94
CA ALA A 56 -9.37 -5.55 14.48
C ALA A 56 -8.51 -6.25 15.54
N ARG A 57 -8.94 -6.26 16.81
CA ARG A 57 -8.43 -7.15 17.87
C ARG A 57 -9.38 -8.35 18.01
N GLY A 58 -9.50 -9.13 16.94
CA GLY A 58 -10.28 -10.37 16.93
C GLY A 58 -9.77 -11.39 17.98
N PRO A 59 -10.64 -12.31 18.41
CA PRO A 59 -10.40 -13.18 19.55
C PRO A 59 -9.24 -14.14 19.28
N THR A 60 -8.51 -14.49 20.34
CA THR A 60 -7.72 -15.73 20.38
C THR A 60 -8.58 -16.88 19.85
N LEU A 61 -8.11 -17.53 18.79
CA LEU A 61 -8.76 -18.66 18.12
C LEU A 61 -9.30 -19.65 19.15
N ASP A 62 -10.62 -19.77 19.25
CA ASP A 62 -11.26 -20.82 20.02
C ASP A 62 -11.38 -22.08 19.13
N VAL A 63 -11.03 -23.22 19.71
CA VAL A 63 -10.70 -24.51 19.04
C VAL A 63 -11.93 -25.18 18.39
N SER A 64 -13.08 -24.52 18.35
CA SER A 64 -14.37 -25.09 17.92
C SER A 64 -14.95 -24.52 16.63
N THR A 65 -14.22 -23.72 15.85
CA THR A 65 -14.77 -23.17 14.60
C THR A 65 -14.67 -24.20 13.46
N SER A 66 -15.82 -24.73 13.03
CA SER A 66 -15.95 -25.67 11.92
C SER A 66 -15.26 -25.19 10.64
N VAL A 67 -14.45 -26.06 10.04
CA VAL A 67 -13.65 -25.86 8.82
C VAL A 67 -14.46 -25.29 7.64
N MET A 68 -15.78 -25.52 7.61
CA MET A 68 -16.68 -25.07 6.54
C MET A 68 -16.93 -23.54 6.55
N TYR A 69 -16.92 -22.87 7.72
CA TYR A 69 -17.07 -21.41 7.81
C TYR A 69 -15.73 -20.67 7.63
N ALA A 70 -14.61 -21.34 7.88
CA ALA A 70 -13.28 -20.79 7.66
C ALA A 70 -12.94 -20.63 6.17
N MET A 71 -13.66 -21.30 5.27
CA MET A 71 -13.41 -21.21 3.82
C MET A 71 -14.12 -20.04 3.13
N THR A 72 -15.24 -19.55 3.66
CA THR A 72 -15.99 -18.41 3.07
C THR A 72 -15.42 -17.06 3.47
N GLN A 73 -14.70 -16.98 4.59
CA GLN A 73 -13.73 -15.91 4.80
C GLN A 73 -12.40 -16.35 4.21
N GLN A 74 -12.23 -16.13 2.92
CA GLN A 74 -10.87 -15.94 2.40
C GLN A 74 -10.27 -14.77 3.18
N MET A 75 -9.62 -15.06 4.31
CA MET A 75 -8.71 -14.14 4.97
C MET A 75 -7.53 -13.99 4.01
N SER A 76 -7.71 -13.18 2.97
CA SER A 76 -6.60 -12.62 2.22
C SER A 76 -5.66 -12.04 3.28
N PRO A 77 -4.38 -12.45 3.35
CA PRO A 77 -3.46 -11.92 4.34
C PRO A 77 -3.49 -10.40 4.20
N ARG A 78 -4.13 -9.74 5.17
CA ARG A 78 -4.55 -8.36 5.01
C ARG A 78 -3.28 -7.52 4.99
N VAL A 79 -2.94 -6.98 3.82
CA VAL A 79 -1.79 -6.08 3.70
C VAL A 79 -2.04 -4.94 4.67
N LEU A 80 -1.13 -4.80 5.63
CA LEU A 80 -1.26 -3.75 6.65
C LEU A 80 -0.95 -2.41 6.00
N SER A 81 -1.86 -1.46 6.17
CA SER A 81 -1.66 -0.06 5.83
C SER A 81 -1.43 0.71 7.13
N VAL A 82 -0.18 1.08 7.39
CA VAL A 82 0.25 1.76 8.63
C VAL A 82 1.01 3.03 8.29
N PRO A 83 1.10 4.03 9.19
CA PRO A 83 1.92 5.20 8.93
C PRO A 83 3.41 4.83 9.00
N LEU A 84 4.24 5.51 8.19
CA LEU A 84 5.69 5.28 8.16
C LEU A 84 6.35 5.40 9.55
N ARG A 85 5.83 6.30 10.40
CA ARG A 85 6.26 6.45 11.80
C ARG A 85 6.22 5.14 12.58
N SER A 86 5.14 4.37 12.46
CA SER A 86 5.01 3.09 13.16
C SER A 86 6.08 2.10 12.72
N LEU A 87 6.44 2.10 11.43
CA LEU A 87 7.53 1.24 10.95
C LEU A 87 8.90 1.62 11.55
N VAL A 88 9.13 2.90 11.85
CA VAL A 88 10.33 3.36 12.57
C VAL A 88 10.27 2.93 14.04
N GLU A 89 9.13 3.12 14.70
CA GLU A 89 8.92 2.73 16.10
C GLU A 89 9.10 1.22 16.32
N TYR A 90 8.64 0.39 15.39
CA TYR A 90 8.83 -1.08 15.40
C TYR A 90 10.19 -1.53 14.83
N ASN A 91 11.11 -0.60 14.60
CA ASN A 91 12.46 -0.86 14.11
C ASN A 91 12.48 -1.65 12.78
N THR A 92 11.46 -1.45 11.93
CA THR A 92 11.43 -2.01 10.56
C THR A 92 12.42 -1.27 9.66
N LEU A 93 12.55 0.04 9.86
CA LEU A 93 13.56 0.86 9.22
C LEU A 93 14.08 1.92 10.20
N SER A 94 15.30 2.39 9.99
CA SER A 94 15.87 3.45 10.80
C SER A 94 15.26 4.83 10.48
N PRO A 95 15.34 5.80 11.41
CA PRO A 95 14.91 7.18 11.12
C PRO A 95 15.63 7.78 9.91
N TRP A 96 16.90 7.45 9.70
CA TRP A 96 17.67 7.89 8.53
C TRP A 96 17.09 7.28 7.23
N GLN A 97 16.83 5.97 7.20
CA GLN A 97 16.22 5.31 6.04
C GLN A 97 14.83 5.92 5.73
N ALA A 98 14.03 6.20 6.76
CA ALA A 98 12.71 6.82 6.59
C ALA A 98 12.81 8.21 5.94
N ARG A 99 13.75 9.05 6.41
CA ARG A 99 14.01 10.38 5.83
C ARG A 99 14.52 10.29 4.40
N LEU A 100 15.40 9.32 4.12
CA LEU A 100 15.92 9.09 2.79
C LEU A 100 14.79 8.71 1.83
N LEU A 101 13.96 7.71 2.17
CA LEU A 101 12.84 7.28 1.33
C LEU A 101 11.83 8.41 1.10
N ASN A 102 11.51 9.21 2.13
CA ASN A 102 10.65 10.37 1.99
C ASN A 102 11.23 11.42 1.02
N SER A 103 12.54 11.67 1.10
CA SER A 103 13.23 12.60 0.19
C SER A 103 13.23 12.08 -1.26
N MET A 104 13.40 10.78 -1.45
CA MET A 104 13.39 10.14 -2.77
C MET A 104 11.98 10.16 -3.40
N LEU A 105 10.92 10.00 -2.60
CA LEU A 105 9.54 10.18 -3.07
C LEU A 105 9.27 11.64 -3.47
N GLY A 106 9.70 12.61 -2.66
CA GLY A 106 9.58 14.03 -3.00
C GLY A 106 10.33 14.39 -4.30
N GLY A 107 11.45 13.71 -4.56
CA GLY A 107 12.21 13.81 -5.81
C GLY A 107 11.65 12.97 -6.97
N LYS A 108 10.47 12.35 -6.82
CA LYS A 108 9.84 11.46 -7.83
C LYS A 108 10.80 10.39 -8.34
N ARG A 109 11.55 9.74 -7.45
CA ARG A 109 12.39 8.59 -7.80
C ARG A 109 11.54 7.33 -7.81
N THR A 110 11.73 6.48 -8.83
CA THR A 110 11.11 5.16 -8.89
C THR A 110 11.68 4.26 -7.81
N LEU A 111 10.81 3.65 -6.99
CA LEU A 111 11.18 2.73 -5.91
C LEU A 111 10.68 1.32 -6.23
N MET A 112 11.60 0.35 -6.21
CA MET A 112 11.28 -1.07 -6.37
C MET A 112 11.56 -1.78 -5.03
N PHE A 113 10.50 -2.19 -4.35
CA PHE A 113 10.60 -2.92 -3.09
C PHE A 113 10.91 -4.37 -3.40
N THR A 114 12.05 -4.85 -2.91
CA THR A 114 12.59 -6.18 -3.23
C THR A 114 12.74 -7.00 -1.97
N GLY A 115 12.79 -8.33 -2.10
CA GLY A 115 12.96 -9.24 -0.97
C GLY A 115 12.10 -10.50 -1.07
N PRO A 116 12.26 -11.47 -0.15
CA PRO A 116 11.46 -12.69 -0.12
C PRO A 116 9.96 -12.44 0.08
N GLN A 117 9.15 -13.47 -0.18
CA GLN A 117 7.72 -13.41 0.11
C GLN A 117 7.47 -13.07 1.59
N GLN A 118 6.43 -12.29 1.84
CA GLN A 118 6.04 -11.84 3.18
C GLN A 118 7.13 -11.06 3.94
N SER A 119 8.14 -10.47 3.30
CA SER A 119 9.17 -9.65 3.98
C SER A 119 8.71 -8.25 4.43
N GLY A 120 7.47 -7.85 4.12
CA GLY A 120 6.89 -6.56 4.52
C GLY A 120 6.90 -5.48 3.43
N LYS A 121 7.29 -5.83 2.19
CA LYS A 121 7.35 -4.92 1.03
C LYS A 121 6.07 -4.14 0.80
N SER A 122 4.93 -4.83 0.69
CA SER A 122 3.63 -4.20 0.43
C SER A 122 3.21 -3.29 1.58
N THR A 123 3.54 -3.63 2.83
CA THR A 123 3.29 -2.76 3.99
C THR A 123 4.13 -1.49 3.94
N LEU A 124 5.42 -1.58 3.60
CA LEU A 124 6.27 -0.39 3.43
C LEU A 124 5.79 0.47 2.26
N LEU A 125 5.46 -0.14 1.12
CA LEU A 125 4.90 0.55 -0.04
C LEU A 125 3.62 1.32 0.31
N ASN A 126 2.66 0.67 0.98
CA ASN A 126 1.43 1.33 1.42
C ASN A 126 1.70 2.47 2.42
N SER A 127 2.66 2.27 3.33
CA SER A 127 3.07 3.32 4.29
C SER A 127 3.64 4.55 3.60
N LEU A 128 4.37 4.37 2.50
CA LEU A 128 4.97 5.43 1.71
C LEU A 128 3.98 6.14 0.80
N ILE A 129 2.99 5.41 0.26
CA ILE A 129 1.89 6.01 -0.53
C ILE A 129 1.15 7.08 0.28
N HIS A 130 0.96 6.90 1.59
CA HIS A 130 0.34 7.93 2.44
C HIS A 130 1.11 9.26 2.50
N LEU A 131 2.38 9.28 2.12
CA LEU A 131 3.19 10.51 2.10
C LEU A 131 3.05 11.28 0.79
N LEU A 132 2.46 10.67 -0.24
CA LEU A 132 2.25 11.31 -1.53
C LEU A 132 1.04 12.26 -1.48
N PRO A 133 1.07 13.38 -2.24
CA PRO A 133 -0.06 14.30 -2.36
C PRO A 133 -1.36 13.56 -2.75
N ASN A 134 -2.50 14.00 -2.21
CA ASN A 134 -3.80 13.36 -2.45
C ASN A 134 -4.34 13.62 -3.86
N ASP A 135 -3.87 14.67 -4.52
CA ASP A 135 -4.18 15.10 -5.89
C ASP A 135 -3.27 14.47 -6.95
N LEU A 136 -2.32 13.61 -6.54
CA LEU A 136 -1.44 12.93 -7.47
C LEU A 136 -2.23 11.92 -8.31
N GLN A 137 -2.18 12.06 -9.65
CA GLN A 137 -2.76 11.10 -10.57
C GLN A 137 -1.95 9.80 -10.58
N MET A 138 -2.56 8.72 -10.09
CA MET A 138 -1.92 7.42 -9.98
C MET A 138 -2.66 6.35 -10.81
N VAL A 139 -1.92 5.37 -11.30
CA VAL A 139 -2.49 4.11 -11.79
C VAL A 139 -1.99 2.98 -10.91
N ALA A 140 -2.92 2.24 -10.31
CA ALA A 140 -2.65 1.06 -9.50
C ALA A 140 -2.88 -0.21 -10.31
N ILE A 141 -1.94 -1.15 -10.26
CA ILE A 141 -2.02 -2.45 -10.94
C ILE A 141 -1.91 -3.54 -9.89
N GLU A 142 -2.96 -4.34 -9.72
CA GLU A 142 -3.04 -5.36 -8.68
C GLU A 142 -3.85 -6.58 -9.12
N GLU A 143 -3.53 -7.79 -8.62
CA GLU A 143 -4.34 -9.01 -8.86
C GLU A 143 -5.49 -9.14 -7.85
N GLY A 144 -5.30 -8.59 -6.65
CA GLY A 144 -6.27 -8.54 -5.55
C GLY A 144 -6.01 -7.30 -4.68
N PRO A 145 -6.58 -7.20 -3.46
CA PRO A 145 -6.50 -6.00 -2.62
C PRO A 145 -5.12 -5.86 -1.94
N GLU A 146 -4.07 -5.66 -2.73
CA GLU A 146 -2.68 -5.53 -2.27
C GLU A 146 -2.32 -4.07 -1.92
N LEU A 147 -3.11 -3.12 -2.40
CA LEU A 147 -2.85 -1.68 -2.28
C LEU A 147 -3.96 -0.92 -1.53
N PRO A 148 -4.28 -1.29 -0.26
CA PRO A 148 -5.28 -0.62 0.57
C PRO A 148 -5.15 0.92 0.58
N ALA A 149 -3.92 1.46 0.58
CA ALA A 149 -3.68 2.91 0.61
C ALA A 149 -4.12 3.68 -0.64
N LEU A 150 -4.44 2.98 -1.73
CA LEU A 150 -4.84 3.58 -3.01
C LEU A 150 -6.35 3.54 -3.26
N HIS A 151 -7.10 2.63 -2.62
CA HIS A 151 -8.54 2.46 -2.88
C HIS A 151 -9.37 3.68 -2.49
N ASP A 152 -8.95 4.43 -1.47
CA ASP A 152 -9.69 5.61 -0.98
C ASP A 152 -9.24 6.91 -1.66
N ARG A 153 -8.31 6.86 -2.62
CA ARG A 153 -7.77 8.05 -3.30
C ARG A 153 -8.59 8.39 -4.56
N ALA A 154 -9.08 9.62 -4.63
CA ALA A 154 -9.94 10.10 -5.71
C ALA A 154 -9.29 10.10 -7.11
N PHE A 155 -7.97 10.28 -7.19
CA PHE A 155 -7.22 10.38 -8.45
C PHE A 155 -6.44 9.10 -8.78
N THR A 156 -6.95 7.95 -8.37
CA THR A 156 -6.37 6.63 -8.66
C THR A 156 -7.25 5.86 -9.65
N LEU A 157 -6.65 5.40 -10.74
CA LEU A 157 -7.25 4.38 -11.60
C LEU A 157 -6.68 3.00 -11.22
N THR A 158 -7.55 2.06 -10.84
CA THR A 158 -7.15 0.68 -10.56
C THR A 158 -7.37 -0.21 -11.77
N LEU A 159 -6.33 -0.95 -12.17
CA LEU A 159 -6.35 -1.95 -13.23
C LEU A 159 -5.99 -3.32 -12.64
N THR A 160 -6.71 -4.36 -13.06
CA THR A 160 -6.47 -5.71 -12.56
C THR A 160 -5.61 -6.51 -13.52
N ALA A 161 -4.50 -7.06 -13.03
CA ALA A 161 -3.63 -7.94 -13.80
C ALA A 161 -2.89 -8.93 -12.91
N LYS A 162 -2.76 -10.17 -13.39
CA LYS A 162 -1.97 -11.20 -12.73
C LYS A 162 -0.48 -11.02 -13.09
N PRO A 163 0.45 -11.02 -12.11
CA PRO A 163 1.89 -10.95 -12.36
C PRO A 163 2.36 -12.07 -13.29
N GLY A 164 3.19 -11.74 -14.28
CA GLY A 164 3.72 -12.67 -15.28
C GLY A 164 2.69 -13.16 -16.31
N SER A 165 1.45 -12.65 -16.28
CA SER A 165 0.45 -13.02 -17.28
C SER A 165 0.69 -12.27 -18.59
N PRO A 166 0.32 -12.85 -19.75
CA PRO A 166 0.41 -12.16 -21.04
C PRO A 166 -0.39 -10.84 -21.09
N ALA A 167 -1.42 -10.71 -20.25
CA ALA A 167 -2.23 -9.51 -20.15
C ALA A 167 -1.52 -8.33 -19.45
N MET A 168 -0.49 -8.61 -18.63
CA MET A 168 0.20 -7.58 -17.84
C MET A 168 0.81 -6.49 -18.73
N ALA A 169 1.44 -6.86 -19.85
CA ALA A 169 2.02 -5.91 -20.79
C ALA A 169 0.96 -4.94 -21.36
N ALA A 170 -0.19 -5.46 -21.80
CA ALA A 170 -1.29 -4.65 -22.32
C ALA A 170 -1.91 -3.75 -21.24
N VAL A 171 -1.97 -4.21 -19.98
CA VAL A 171 -2.45 -3.39 -18.86
C VAL A 171 -1.47 -2.25 -18.55
N LEU A 172 -0.17 -2.52 -18.57
CA LEU A 172 0.86 -1.50 -18.38
C LEU A 172 0.89 -0.48 -19.52
N GLU A 173 0.64 -0.89 -20.76
CA GLU A 173 0.48 0.03 -21.89
C GLU A 173 -0.74 0.94 -21.72
N ARG A 174 -1.87 0.38 -21.27
CA ARG A 174 -3.07 1.17 -20.93
C ARG A 174 -2.80 2.14 -19.79
N ALA A 175 -2.07 1.71 -18.76
CA ALA A 175 -1.64 2.58 -17.67
C ALA A 175 -0.83 3.77 -18.21
N ALA A 176 0.16 3.50 -19.07
CA ALA A 176 0.99 4.53 -19.68
C ALA A 176 0.19 5.52 -20.54
N ALA A 177 -0.84 5.04 -21.26
CA ALA A 177 -1.69 5.86 -22.12
C ALA A 177 -2.50 6.92 -21.34
N THR A 178 -2.75 6.70 -20.04
CA THR A 178 -3.38 7.71 -19.17
C THR A 178 -2.42 8.80 -18.70
N ALA A 179 -1.14 8.73 -19.07
CA ALA A 179 -0.07 9.64 -18.68
C ALA A 179 -0.04 9.97 -17.16
N PRO A 180 -0.05 8.95 -16.28
CA PRO A 180 -0.14 9.19 -14.85
C PRO A 180 1.13 9.80 -14.29
N SER A 181 1.00 10.49 -13.16
CA SER A 181 2.16 11.00 -12.41
C SER A 181 2.90 9.91 -11.63
N CYS A 182 2.20 8.82 -11.28
CA CYS A 182 2.78 7.66 -10.62
C CYS A 182 2.14 6.35 -11.12
N VAL A 183 2.96 5.36 -11.48
CA VAL A 183 2.50 4.00 -11.78
C VAL A 183 2.84 3.10 -10.58
N VAL A 184 1.84 2.44 -10.00
CA VAL A 184 2.02 1.54 -8.85
C VAL A 184 1.65 0.13 -9.25
N ALA A 185 2.53 -0.84 -8.98
CA ALA A 185 2.25 -2.25 -9.14
C ALA A 185 2.36 -2.98 -7.80
N GLY A 186 1.25 -3.58 -7.34
CA GLY A 186 1.18 -4.29 -6.06
C GLY A 186 2.20 -5.41 -5.99
N LYS A 187 2.32 -6.16 -7.08
CA LYS A 187 3.32 -7.21 -7.30
C LYS A 187 3.66 -7.31 -8.78
N LEU A 188 4.95 -7.44 -9.09
CA LEU A 188 5.44 -7.76 -10.43
C LEU A 188 6.17 -9.09 -10.43
N ALA A 189 6.06 -9.84 -11.53
CA ALA A 189 7.01 -10.89 -11.84
C ALA A 189 8.26 -10.28 -12.48
N THR A 190 9.40 -10.99 -12.40
CA THR A 190 10.65 -10.60 -13.08
C THR A 190 10.42 -10.28 -14.57
N ALA A 191 9.57 -11.07 -15.25
CA ALA A 191 9.22 -10.88 -16.66
C ALA A 191 8.49 -9.55 -16.96
N ASP A 192 7.80 -8.96 -15.98
CA ASP A 192 7.00 -7.75 -16.15
C ASP A 192 7.84 -6.47 -16.01
N VAL A 193 9.06 -6.57 -15.46
CA VAL A 193 9.91 -5.42 -15.12
C VAL A 193 10.17 -4.50 -16.32
N PRO A 194 10.58 -4.99 -17.50
CA PRO A 194 10.79 -4.10 -18.64
C PRO A 194 9.50 -3.39 -19.07
N ALA A 195 8.35 -4.08 -19.05
CA ALA A 195 7.07 -3.46 -19.38
C ALA A 195 6.68 -2.39 -18.34
N PHE A 196 6.92 -2.64 -17.06
CA PHE A 196 6.69 -1.67 -16.00
C PHE A 196 7.57 -0.44 -16.15
N LEU A 197 8.88 -0.63 -16.36
CA LEU A 197 9.81 0.48 -16.57
C LEU A 197 9.47 1.29 -17.84
N ARG A 198 8.96 0.65 -18.90
CA ARG A 198 8.46 1.36 -20.09
C ARG A 198 7.19 2.17 -19.81
N SER A 199 6.32 1.66 -18.95
CA SER A 199 5.03 2.29 -18.65
C SER A 199 5.17 3.62 -17.92
N ILE A 200 6.32 3.90 -17.29
CA ILE A 200 6.57 5.14 -16.53
C ILE A 200 6.86 6.29 -17.50
N PRO A 201 5.96 7.30 -17.60
CA PRO A 201 6.17 8.49 -18.44
C PRO A 201 7.40 9.31 -18.01
N SER A 202 7.89 10.16 -18.90
CA SER A 202 8.97 11.10 -18.55
C SER A 202 8.51 12.09 -17.47
N GLY A 203 9.30 12.27 -16.41
CA GLY A 203 8.94 13.13 -15.27
C GLY A 203 7.96 12.53 -14.26
N ALA A 204 7.46 11.33 -14.54
CA ALA A 204 6.69 10.51 -13.60
C ALA A 204 7.61 9.49 -12.91
N PHE A 205 7.06 8.74 -11.96
CA PHE A 205 7.80 7.72 -11.20
C PHE A 205 6.98 6.45 -11.00
N GLY A 206 7.65 5.38 -10.59
CA GLY A 206 7.01 4.10 -10.32
C GLY A 206 7.21 3.60 -8.90
N LEU A 207 6.24 2.86 -8.38
CA LEU A 207 6.36 2.09 -7.14
C LEU A 207 5.97 0.63 -7.43
N ALA A 208 6.82 -0.33 -7.09
CA ALA A 208 6.47 -1.74 -7.32
C ALA A 208 7.04 -2.67 -6.27
N THR A 209 6.36 -3.77 -5.97
CA THR A 209 6.97 -4.86 -5.18
C THR A 209 7.35 -6.05 -6.05
N LEU A 210 8.51 -6.65 -5.74
CA LEU A 210 9.04 -7.83 -6.41
C LEU A 210 9.58 -8.83 -5.40
N ASP A 211 9.36 -10.10 -5.70
CA ASP A 211 9.99 -11.20 -4.97
C ASP A 211 11.38 -11.44 -5.56
N THR A 212 12.42 -11.24 -4.75
CA THR A 212 13.80 -11.55 -5.15
C THR A 212 14.64 -11.83 -3.90
N PRO A 213 15.53 -12.83 -3.93
CA PRO A 213 16.34 -13.21 -2.76
C PRO A 213 17.39 -12.14 -2.40
N ALA A 214 17.89 -11.39 -3.39
CA ALA A 214 18.87 -10.34 -3.19
C ALA A 214 18.79 -9.32 -4.35
N PRO A 215 19.10 -8.03 -4.12
CA PRO A 215 19.06 -7.02 -5.18
C PRO A 215 19.92 -7.36 -6.40
N GLU A 216 21.10 -7.94 -6.18
CA GLU A 216 22.04 -8.33 -7.23
C GLU A 216 21.47 -9.44 -8.12
N VAL A 217 20.78 -10.41 -7.52
CA VAL A 217 20.12 -11.50 -8.23
C VAL A 217 18.95 -10.95 -9.05
N GLY A 218 18.12 -10.10 -8.45
CA GLY A 218 17.03 -9.43 -9.16
C GLY A 218 17.53 -8.63 -10.36
N LEU A 219 18.59 -7.83 -10.19
CA LEU A 219 19.18 -7.07 -11.29
C LEU A 219 19.68 -7.98 -12.41
N ALA A 220 20.38 -9.07 -12.08
CA ALA A 220 20.87 -10.04 -13.05
C ALA A 220 19.72 -10.64 -13.87
N GLU A 221 18.67 -11.12 -13.20
CA GLU A 221 17.49 -11.68 -13.88
C GLU A 221 16.81 -10.63 -14.78
N TRP A 222 16.66 -9.38 -14.32
CA TRP A 222 16.01 -8.33 -15.12
C TRP A 222 16.80 -7.99 -16.39
N MET A 223 18.14 -8.08 -16.34
CA MET A 223 19.00 -7.90 -17.52
C MET A 223 18.82 -9.03 -18.55
N GLU A 224 18.41 -10.23 -18.12
CA GLU A 224 18.18 -11.38 -19.00
C GLU A 224 16.79 -11.36 -19.67
N VAL A 225 15.79 -10.72 -19.05
CA VAL A 225 14.40 -10.71 -19.53
C VAL A 225 14.24 -10.02 -20.89
N GLY A 226 15.02 -8.96 -21.18
CA GLY A 226 14.84 -8.19 -22.39
C GLY A 226 16.08 -7.40 -22.80
N LYS A 227 16.34 -7.35 -24.12
CA LYS A 227 17.49 -6.64 -24.69
C LYS A 227 17.54 -5.15 -24.38
N ASP A 228 16.40 -4.55 -24.08
CA ASP A 228 16.26 -3.14 -23.73
C ASP A 228 16.24 -2.86 -22.23
N ALA A 229 16.26 -3.90 -21.37
CA ALA A 229 16.31 -3.74 -19.93
C ALA A 229 17.47 -2.83 -19.46
N PRO A 230 18.71 -2.93 -20.00
CA PRO A 230 19.79 -2.02 -19.61
C PRO A 230 19.46 -0.54 -19.90
N ALA A 231 18.87 -0.25 -21.06
CA ALA A 231 18.50 1.11 -21.45
C ALA A 231 17.36 1.66 -20.57
N LEU A 232 16.40 0.81 -20.20
CA LEU A 232 15.30 1.18 -19.31
C LEU A 232 15.78 1.44 -17.88
N LEU A 233 16.70 0.61 -17.37
CA LEU A 233 17.30 0.77 -16.05
C LEU A 233 18.16 2.05 -15.98
N ASP A 234 18.88 2.39 -17.04
CA ASP A 234 19.64 3.65 -17.11
C ASP A 234 18.75 4.89 -17.25
N ARG A 235 17.64 4.77 -18.00
CA ARG A 235 16.64 5.84 -18.11
C ARG A 235 15.95 6.13 -16.78
N VAL A 236 15.46 5.08 -16.12
CA VAL A 236 14.62 5.21 -14.92
C VAL A 236 15.44 5.34 -13.64
N ARG A 237 16.63 4.70 -13.57
CA ARG A 237 17.51 4.63 -12.39
C ARG A 237 16.73 4.35 -11.09
N PRO A 238 16.01 3.21 -11.03
CA PRO A 238 15.21 2.88 -9.86
C PRO A 238 16.09 2.65 -8.63
N LEU A 239 15.55 2.99 -7.46
CA LEU A 239 16.11 2.59 -6.17
C LEU A 239 15.50 1.27 -5.73
N LEU A 240 16.33 0.29 -5.41
CA LEU A 240 15.89 -0.98 -4.85
C LEU A 240 15.90 -0.89 -3.34
N VAL A 241 14.73 -1.11 -2.74
CA VAL A 241 14.47 -1.04 -1.31
C VAL A 241 14.32 -2.48 -0.83
N HIS A 242 15.40 -3.06 -0.31
CA HIS A 242 15.48 -4.49 -0.04
C HIS A 242 15.07 -4.84 1.39
N MET A 243 14.04 -5.67 1.52
CA MET A 243 13.46 -6.08 2.80
C MET A 243 13.62 -7.57 3.05
N GLU A 244 13.98 -7.91 4.27
CA GLU A 244 14.07 -9.28 4.77
C GLU A 244 13.35 -9.41 6.11
N ARG A 245 13.29 -10.62 6.66
CA ARG A 245 12.90 -10.85 8.05
C ARG A 245 14.15 -11.12 8.89
N ASP A 246 14.23 -10.49 10.06
CA ASP A 246 15.28 -10.80 11.03
C ASP A 246 15.11 -12.23 11.60
N GLN A 247 16.06 -12.67 12.42
CA GLN A 247 16.02 -13.99 13.06
C GLN A 247 14.77 -14.20 13.95
N ALA A 248 14.16 -13.10 14.42
CA ALA A 248 12.91 -13.12 15.18
C ALA A 248 11.67 -13.03 14.27
N GLY A 249 11.85 -13.14 12.95
CA GLY A 249 10.79 -13.08 11.96
C GLY A 249 10.24 -11.68 11.71
N ARG A 250 10.85 -10.61 12.21
CA ARG A 250 10.31 -9.24 12.06
C ARG A 250 10.82 -8.61 10.76
N PRO A 251 9.98 -7.86 10.02
CA PRO A 251 10.41 -7.21 8.78
C PRO A 251 11.48 -6.16 9.06
N ARG A 252 12.50 -6.12 8.20
CA ARG A 252 13.62 -5.18 8.25
C ARG A 252 13.98 -4.69 6.86
N LEU A 253 14.15 -3.37 6.74
CA LEU A 253 14.78 -2.75 5.59
C LEU A 253 16.30 -2.91 5.72
N MET A 254 16.84 -3.83 4.93
CA MET A 254 18.25 -4.21 5.00
C MET A 254 19.13 -3.23 4.23
N ARG A 255 18.75 -2.94 2.98
CA ARG A 255 19.60 -2.17 2.06
C ARG A 255 18.74 -1.27 1.18
N ILE A 256 19.28 -0.09 0.86
CA ILE A 256 18.75 0.78 -0.18
C ILE A 256 19.87 0.93 -1.21
N VAL A 257 19.66 0.41 -2.40
CA VAL A 257 20.67 0.40 -3.47
C VAL A 257 20.15 1.13 -4.70
N GLU A 258 21.00 1.94 -5.31
CA GLU A 258 20.68 2.64 -6.55
C GLU A 258 21.22 1.88 -7.75
N VAL A 259 20.37 1.68 -8.75
CA VAL A 259 20.80 1.19 -10.05
C VAL A 259 21.54 2.33 -10.77
N ARG A 260 22.82 2.12 -11.07
CA ARG A 260 23.69 3.09 -11.75
C ARG A 260 24.48 2.43 -12.86
N GLN A 261 24.80 3.20 -13.89
CA GLN A 261 25.78 2.77 -14.89
C GLN A 261 27.19 2.83 -14.29
N GLN A 262 27.95 1.74 -14.41
CA GLN A 262 29.34 1.61 -13.98
C GLN A 262 30.16 1.02 -15.13
N ALA A 263 31.16 1.77 -15.61
CA ALA A 263 32.13 1.29 -16.62
C ALA A 263 31.53 0.57 -17.85
N GLY A 264 30.37 1.05 -18.34
CA GLY A 264 29.69 0.47 -19.51
C GLY A 264 28.70 -0.66 -19.20
N SER A 265 28.53 -1.06 -17.94
CA SER A 265 27.49 -2.00 -17.49
C SER A 265 26.55 -1.36 -16.45
N ILE A 266 25.43 -2.01 -16.15
CA ILE A 266 24.52 -1.59 -15.07
C ILE A 266 24.96 -2.31 -13.78
N GLY A 267 25.11 -1.55 -12.70
CA GLY A 267 25.50 -2.05 -11.38
C GLY A 267 24.67 -1.45 -10.25
N LEU A 268 24.96 -1.88 -9.02
CA LEU A 268 24.29 -1.41 -7.80
C LEU A 268 25.26 -0.60 -6.93
N ALA A 269 24.80 0.56 -6.48
CA ALA A 269 25.51 1.40 -5.52
C ALA A 269 24.69 1.53 -4.23
N GLU A 270 25.23 1.04 -3.11
CA GLU A 270 24.53 1.10 -1.83
C GLU A 270 24.56 2.50 -1.23
N LEU A 271 23.38 2.98 -0.82
CA LEU A 271 23.24 4.23 -0.08
C LEU A 271 23.43 3.92 1.40
N LYS A 272 24.45 4.52 2.01
CA LYS A 272 24.75 4.37 3.43
C LYS A 272 24.59 5.70 4.14
N GLN A 273 24.29 5.62 5.44
CA GLN A 273 24.40 6.78 6.31
C GLN A 273 25.89 7.15 6.39
N GLY A 274 26.22 8.34 5.89
CA GLY A 274 27.56 8.93 6.02
C GLY A 274 27.89 9.30 7.46
#